data_AF-A0A9R1WHG4-F1
#
_entry.id   AF-A0A9R1WHG4-F1
#
_cell.length_a   1.000
_cell.length_b   1.000
_cell.length_c   1.000
_cell.angle_alpha   90.00
_cell.angle_beta   90.00
_cell.angle_gamma   90.00
#
_symmetry.space_group_name_H-M   'P 1'
#
loop_
_entity.id
_entity.type
_entity.pdbx_description
1 polymer ?
#
loop_
_entity_poly.entity_id
_entity_poly.type
_entity_poly.pdbx_seq_one_letter_code
_entity_poly.pdbx_strand_id
1 'polypeptide(L)'
;MKSLSLSTRMGSAIMINPPVTEDLQLQKWYNKNKTELKELLQKKAYKDTEILLPYPEEKDIVPIAKAIANFKYRKATWIRGRLRLPTQDRSFSHTACSNCLKSVEADMNWKIKCQSCKMDSEIQVM
;
A
#
# COMPACT_ATOMS: atom_id res chain seq x y z
N MET A 1 1.05 8.32 -5.71
CA MET A 1 1.23 6.87 -5.92
C MET A 1 0.36 6.45 -7.09
N LYS A 2 0.94 5.82 -8.12
CA LYS A 2 0.14 5.13 -9.14
C LYS A 2 0.03 3.68 -8.70
N SER A 3 -1.09 3.30 -8.10
CA SER A 3 -1.42 1.88 -7.91
C SER A 3 -1.88 1.33 -9.25
N LEU A 4 -1.31 0.22 -9.70
CA LEU A 4 -1.82 -0.50 -10.86
C LEU A 4 -2.94 -1.41 -10.37
N SER A 5 -4.17 -1.19 -10.84
CA SER A 5 -5.31 -2.07 -10.60
C SER A 5 -5.97 -2.42 -11.92
N LEU A 6 -6.49 -3.65 -12.00
CA LEU A 6 -7.25 -4.15 -13.12
C LEU A 6 -8.70 -4.34 -12.68
N SER A 7 -9.64 -4.00 -13.56
CA SER A 7 -11.07 -4.22 -13.37
C SER A 7 -11.67 -4.70 -14.68
N THR A 8 -12.67 -5.56 -14.62
CA THR A 8 -13.36 -6.08 -15.79
C THR A 8 -14.47 -5.12 -16.23
N ARG A 9 -14.79 -5.14 -17.52
CA ARG A 9 -15.96 -4.44 -18.10
C ARG A 9 -16.80 -5.43 -18.89
N MET A 10 -17.98 -5.00 -19.32
CA MET A 10 -18.79 -5.79 -20.25
C MET A 10 -17.99 -6.06 -21.54
N GLY A 11 -17.86 -7.34 -21.91
CA GLY A 11 -17.00 -7.79 -23.01
C GLY A 11 -15.56 -8.17 -22.62
N SER A 12 -15.16 -8.01 -21.35
CA SER A 12 -13.90 -8.59 -20.85
C SER A 12 -14.04 -10.10 -20.64
N ALA A 13 -12.99 -10.85 -20.95
CA ALA A 13 -12.92 -12.29 -20.69
C ALA A 13 -11.61 -12.64 -19.97
N ILE A 14 -11.70 -13.56 -19.01
CA ILE A 14 -10.53 -14.17 -18.35
C ILE A 14 -10.51 -15.63 -18.81
N MET A 15 -9.46 -16.00 -19.53
CA MET A 15 -9.27 -17.38 -19.97
C MET A 15 -8.38 -18.12 -18.98
N ILE A 16 -8.82 -19.31 -18.55
CA ILE A 16 -8.07 -20.16 -17.62
C ILE A 16 -7.31 -21.20 -18.44
N ASN A 17 -5.99 -21.25 -18.25
CA ASN A 17 -5.08 -22.13 -19.00
C ASN A 17 -5.32 -22.09 -20.52
N PRO A 18 -5.30 -20.90 -21.14
CA PRO A 18 -5.51 -20.81 -22.57
C PRO A 18 -4.41 -21.57 -23.33
N PRO A 19 -4.73 -22.16 -24.50
CA PRO A 19 -3.72 -22.72 -25.38
C PRO A 19 -2.90 -21.56 -25.97
N VAL A 20 -1.72 -21.33 -25.41
CA VAL A 20 -0.78 -20.28 -25.83
C VAL A 20 0.57 -20.88 -26.21
N THR A 21 1.36 -20.11 -26.96
CA THR A 21 2.72 -20.46 -27.34
C THR A 21 3.60 -20.70 -26.11
N GLU A 22 4.64 -21.53 -26.23
CA GLU A 22 5.45 -21.96 -25.08
C GLU A 22 6.11 -20.81 -24.31
N ASP A 23 6.46 -19.72 -24.98
CA ASP A 23 7.02 -18.51 -24.40
C ASP A 23 6.01 -17.75 -23.52
N LEU A 24 4.71 -17.90 -23.80
CA LEU A 24 3.62 -17.35 -23.01
C LEU A 24 3.11 -18.32 -21.93
N GLN A 25 3.63 -19.55 -21.88
CA GLN A 25 3.24 -20.55 -20.87
C GLN A 25 3.92 -20.25 -19.53
N LEU A 26 3.18 -19.57 -18.65
CA LEU A 26 3.62 -19.31 -17.28
C LEU A 26 3.76 -20.58 -16.43
N GLN A 27 3.24 -21.73 -16.86
CA GLN A 27 3.28 -22.98 -16.08
C GLN A 27 4.70 -23.47 -15.80
N LYS A 28 5.61 -23.41 -16.80
CA LYS A 28 7.02 -23.80 -16.63
C LYS A 28 7.70 -22.90 -15.59
N TRP A 29 7.50 -21.59 -15.70
CA TRP A 29 8.02 -20.61 -14.74
C TRP A 29 7.42 -20.81 -13.34
N TYR A 30 6.10 -21.01 -13.24
CA TYR A 30 5.42 -21.26 -11.96
C TYR A 30 5.98 -22.50 -11.27
N ASN A 31 6.12 -23.61 -11.99
CA ASN A 31 6.65 -24.84 -11.43
C ASN A 31 8.10 -24.68 -10.95
N LYS A 32 8.91 -23.91 -11.67
CA LYS A 32 10.29 -23.58 -11.26
C LYS A 32 10.35 -22.76 -9.98
N ASN A 33 9.42 -21.82 -9.76
CA ASN A 33 9.43 -20.87 -8.63
C ASN A 33 8.41 -21.19 -7.52
N LYS A 34 7.80 -22.38 -7.55
CA LYS A 34 6.65 -22.74 -6.70
C LYS A 34 6.92 -22.58 -5.20
N THR A 35 8.12 -22.92 -4.74
CA THR A 35 8.51 -22.82 -3.32
C THR A 35 8.58 -21.36 -2.88
N GLU A 36 9.27 -20.51 -3.64
CA GLU A 36 9.38 -19.08 -3.37
C GLU A 36 8.02 -18.39 -3.37
N LEU A 37 7.16 -18.70 -4.36
CA LEU A 37 5.79 -18.17 -4.41
C LEU A 37 4.98 -18.53 -3.16
N LYS A 38 5.13 -19.77 -2.66
CA LYS A 38 4.46 -20.21 -1.44
C LYS A 38 4.90 -19.39 -0.22
N GLU A 39 6.20 -19.12 -0.10
CA GLU A 39 6.74 -18.28 0.98
C GLU A 39 6.24 -16.84 0.89
N LEU A 40 6.25 -16.24 -0.30
CA LEU A 40 5.76 -14.88 -0.53
C LEU A 40 4.27 -14.74 -0.20
N LEU A 41 3.46 -15.74 -0.54
CA LEU A 41 2.03 -15.77 -0.20
C LEU A 41 1.81 -15.91 1.31
N GLN A 42 2.56 -16.78 1.98
CA GLN A 42 2.49 -16.94 3.44
C GLN A 42 2.86 -15.64 4.16
N LYS A 43 3.90 -14.95 3.70
CA LYS A 43 4.34 -13.65 4.21
C LYS A 43 3.40 -12.50 3.83
N LYS A 44 2.38 -12.76 3.01
CA LYS A 44 1.49 -11.73 2.43
C LYS A 44 2.30 -10.59 1.78
N ALA A 45 3.36 -10.94 1.05
CA ALA A 45 4.26 -9.97 0.40
C ALA A 45 3.52 -9.01 -0.56
N TYR A 46 2.36 -9.42 -1.08
CA TYR A 46 1.44 -8.57 -1.85
C TYR A 46 0.78 -7.43 -1.03
N LYS A 47 1.06 -7.33 0.27
CA LYS A 47 0.68 -6.19 1.12
C LYS A 47 1.89 -5.34 1.53
N ASP A 48 3.10 -5.84 1.28
CA ASP A 48 4.32 -5.16 1.65
C ASP A 48 4.66 -4.11 0.59
N THR A 49 4.53 -2.84 0.97
CA THR A 49 4.80 -1.73 0.04
C THR A 49 6.26 -1.61 -0.34
N GLU A 50 7.20 -2.11 0.47
CA GLU A 50 8.63 -2.10 0.14
C GLU A 50 8.96 -3.12 -0.96
N ILE A 51 8.25 -4.25 -0.98
CA ILE A 51 8.36 -5.27 -2.03
C ILE A 51 7.61 -4.83 -3.29
N LEU A 52 6.41 -4.26 -3.14
CA LEU A 52 5.54 -3.90 -4.26
C LEU A 52 5.94 -2.62 -4.98
N LEU A 53 6.58 -1.69 -4.28
CA LEU A 53 7.06 -0.44 -4.85
C LEU A 53 8.58 -0.54 -4.98
N PRO A 54 9.09 -0.92 -6.16
CA PRO A 54 10.53 -0.94 -6.37
C PRO A 54 11.11 0.43 -6.05
N TYR A 55 12.33 0.45 -5.52
CA TYR A 55 13.04 1.69 -5.26
C TYR A 55 13.06 2.53 -6.54
N PRO A 56 12.72 3.83 -6.47
CA PRO A 56 12.67 4.68 -7.65
C PRO A 56 14.04 4.75 -8.33
N GLU A 57 14.04 4.91 -9.65
CA GLU A 57 15.26 5.22 -10.37
C GLU A 57 15.81 6.59 -9.93
N GLU A 58 17.13 6.79 -9.96
CA GLU A 58 17.76 8.04 -9.53
C GLU A 58 17.18 9.28 -10.23
N LYS A 59 16.80 9.15 -11.51
CA LYS A 59 16.18 10.24 -12.29
C LYS A 59 14.82 10.70 -11.74
N ASP A 60 14.12 9.83 -11.02
CA ASP A 60 12.79 10.09 -10.46
C ASP A 60 12.86 10.69 -9.05
N ILE A 61 14.03 10.62 -8.41
CA ILE A 61 14.31 11.23 -7.12
C ILE A 61 14.65 12.70 -7.35
N VAL A 62 13.86 13.61 -6.78
CA VAL A 62 14.09 15.05 -6.91
C VAL A 62 14.61 15.66 -5.61
N PRO A 63 15.32 16.80 -5.67
CA PRO A 63 15.68 17.57 -4.48
C PRO A 63 14.45 18.06 -3.72
N ILE A 64 14.52 18.08 -2.39
CA ILE A 64 13.43 18.51 -1.49
C ILE A 64 12.91 19.91 -1.88
N ALA A 65 13.80 20.87 -2.17
CA ALA A 65 13.40 22.21 -2.60
C ALA A 65 12.52 22.20 -3.87
N LYS A 66 12.85 21.35 -4.84
CA LYS A 66 12.08 21.17 -6.08
C LYS A 66 10.75 20.47 -5.83
N ALA A 67 10.70 19.51 -4.90
CA ALA A 67 9.46 18.86 -4.49
C ALA A 67 8.49 19.87 -3.86
N ILE A 68 8.98 20.70 -2.93
CA ILE A 68 8.17 21.74 -2.26
C ILE A 68 7.62 22.75 -3.28
N ALA A 69 8.47 23.27 -4.18
CA ALA A 69 8.06 24.23 -5.19
C ALA A 69 6.94 23.69 -6.11
N ASN A 70 6.93 22.38 -6.38
CA ASN A 70 5.97 21.73 -7.28
C ASN A 70 4.81 21.03 -6.55
N PHE A 71 4.72 21.14 -5.22
CA PHE A 71 3.76 20.39 -4.43
C PHE A 71 2.30 20.70 -4.80
N LYS A 72 2.01 21.95 -5.19
CA LYS A 72 0.67 22.36 -5.64
C LYS A 72 0.22 21.69 -6.95
N TYR A 73 1.16 21.23 -7.77
CA TYR A 73 0.88 20.72 -9.12
C TYR A 73 1.12 19.21 -9.27
N ARG A 74 1.82 18.57 -8.33
CA ARG A 74 2.12 17.13 -8.35
C ARG A 74 1.61 16.44 -7.08
N LYS A 75 0.84 15.36 -7.25
CA LYS A 75 0.25 14.59 -6.14
C LYS A 75 1.25 13.69 -5.39
N ALA A 76 2.39 13.33 -6.00
CA ALA A 76 3.41 12.50 -5.37
C ALA A 76 4.76 12.67 -6.07
N THR A 77 5.87 12.54 -5.34
CA THR A 77 7.24 12.68 -5.85
C THR A 77 8.20 11.95 -4.92
N TRP A 78 9.27 11.38 -5.47
CA TRP A 78 10.32 10.73 -4.69
C TRP A 78 11.37 11.75 -4.26
N ILE A 79 11.80 11.67 -2.99
CA ILE A 79 12.85 12.51 -2.43
C ILE A 79 13.84 11.62 -1.66
N ARG A 80 15.09 12.08 -1.59
CA ARG A 80 16.12 11.49 -0.73
C ARG A 80 16.48 12.48 0.38
N GLY A 81 16.51 12.00 1.62
CA GLY A 81 16.81 12.84 2.77
C GLY A 81 17.03 12.01 4.02
N ARG A 82 17.45 12.68 5.09
CA ARG A 82 17.52 12.08 6.44
C ARG A 82 16.32 12.57 7.24
N LEU A 83 15.58 11.62 7.83
CA LEU A 83 14.52 11.94 8.78
C LEU A 83 15.14 12.62 10.00
N ARG A 84 14.58 13.75 10.42
CA ARG A 84 14.86 14.38 11.71
C ARG A 84 13.53 14.66 12.39
N LEU A 85 13.32 14.06 13.56
CA LEU A 85 12.19 14.39 14.42
C LEU A 85 12.58 15.61 15.25
N PRO A 86 11.84 16.73 15.18
CA PRO A 86 12.03 17.79 16.16
C PRO A 86 11.70 17.23 17.54
N THR A 87 12.50 17.53 18.55
CA THR A 87 12.17 17.23 19.94
C THR A 87 10.88 17.97 20.31
N GLN A 88 9.77 17.25 20.35
CA GLN A 88 8.47 17.74 20.78
C GLN A 88 7.87 16.76 21.79
N ASP A 89 7.28 17.30 22.86
CA ASP A 89 6.62 16.54 23.94
C ASP A 89 5.21 16.06 23.56
N ARG A 90 4.95 15.79 22.28
CA ARG A 90 3.63 15.33 21.80
C ARG A 90 3.68 13.87 21.43
N SER A 91 2.62 13.14 21.80
CA SER A 91 2.40 11.77 21.33
C SER A 91 2.31 11.74 19.81
N PHE A 92 3.10 10.87 19.17
CA PHE A 92 2.94 10.53 17.74
C PHE A 92 1.81 9.53 17.50
N SER A 93 1.19 9.04 18.57
CA SER A 93 0.09 8.09 18.52
C SER A 93 -1.26 8.77 18.66
N HIS A 94 -2.24 8.24 17.95
CA HIS A 94 -3.64 8.68 18.02
C HIS A 94 -4.58 7.49 18.12
N THR A 95 -5.79 7.73 18.59
CA THR A 95 -6.83 6.70 18.64
C THR A 95 -7.55 6.60 17.30
N ALA A 96 -7.80 5.37 16.86
CA ALA A 96 -8.41 5.04 15.58
C ALA A 96 -9.44 3.92 15.73
N CYS A 97 -10.39 3.88 14.78
CA CYS A 97 -11.39 2.82 14.68
C CYS A 97 -10.70 1.51 14.27
N SER A 98 -10.84 0.44 15.06
CA SER A 98 -10.23 -0.86 14.76
C SER A 98 -10.68 -1.47 13.42
N ASN A 99 -11.85 -1.10 12.91
CA ASN A 99 -12.38 -1.63 11.64
C ASN A 99 -11.84 -0.90 10.38
N CYS A 100 -11.65 0.42 10.45
CA CYS A 100 -11.31 1.22 9.25
C CYS A 100 -10.07 2.09 9.40
N LEU A 101 -9.43 2.07 10.58
CA LEU A 101 -8.18 2.75 10.91
C LEU A 101 -8.22 4.28 10.74
N LYS A 102 -9.42 4.86 10.63
CA LYS A 102 -9.57 6.32 10.64
C LYS A 102 -9.53 6.83 12.08
N SER A 103 -8.86 7.97 12.23
CA SER A 103 -8.76 8.70 13.50
C SER A 103 -10.13 8.92 14.12
N VAL A 104 -10.21 8.76 15.44
CA VAL A 104 -11.42 9.01 16.21
C VAL A 104 -11.03 9.68 17.52
N GLU A 105 -11.76 10.71 17.92
CA GLU A 105 -11.59 11.36 19.21
C GLU A 105 -12.39 10.62 20.27
N ALA A 106 -11.86 9.49 20.74
CA ALA A 106 -12.46 8.70 21.81
C ALA A 106 -11.38 7.90 22.56
N ASP A 107 -11.65 7.65 23.84
CA ASP A 107 -10.75 6.90 24.72
C ASP A 107 -10.76 5.40 24.39
N MET A 108 -9.64 4.70 24.65
CA MET A 108 -9.47 3.27 24.35
C MET A 108 -10.57 2.37 24.94
N ASN A 109 -11.23 2.80 26.02
CA ASN A 109 -12.25 2.02 26.71
C ASN A 109 -13.65 2.13 26.08
N TRP A 110 -13.81 2.96 25.04
CA TRP A 110 -15.13 3.22 24.45
C TRP A 110 -15.41 2.26 23.29
N LYS A 111 -16.65 1.77 23.23
CA LYS A 111 -17.22 1.19 22.02
C LYS A 111 -17.99 2.29 21.29
N ILE A 112 -17.52 2.63 20.10
CA ILE A 112 -18.08 3.73 19.31
C ILE A 112 -18.76 3.18 18.06
N LYS A 113 -19.79 3.88 17.60
CA LYS A 113 -20.26 3.73 16.22
C LYS A 113 -19.42 4.63 15.33
N CYS A 114 -18.53 4.04 14.54
CA CYS A 114 -17.59 4.82 13.74
C CYS A 114 -18.33 5.67 12.70
N GLN A 115 -18.11 6.99 12.70
CA GLN A 115 -18.75 7.88 11.73
C GLN A 115 -18.31 7.62 10.28
N SER A 116 -17.16 6.98 10.08
CA SER A 116 -16.63 6.71 8.75
C SER A 116 -17.08 5.39 8.15
N CYS A 117 -17.07 4.29 8.90
CA CYS A 117 -17.50 2.98 8.40
C CYS A 117 -18.90 2.56 8.87
N LYS A 118 -19.53 3.35 9.74
CA LYS A 118 -20.88 3.16 10.30
C LYS A 118 -21.08 1.86 11.09
N MET A 119 -20.01 1.14 11.39
CA MET A 119 -20.00 -0.06 12.22
C MET A 119 -19.58 0.26 13.65
N ASP A 120 -20.04 -0.57 14.59
CA ASP A 120 -19.56 -0.54 15.96
C ASP A 120 -18.12 -1.04 16.01
N SER A 121 -17.29 -0.33 16.75
CA SER A 121 -15.85 -0.53 16.77
C SER A 121 -15.31 -0.29 18.16
N GLU A 122 -14.35 -1.13 18.52
CA GLU A 122 -13.39 -0.82 19.59
C GLU A 122 -12.35 0.18 19.05
N ILE A 123 -11.65 0.81 19.96
CA ILE A 123 -10.64 1.83 19.65
C ILE A 123 -9.27 1.23 19.81
N GLN A 124 -8.41 1.50 18.85
CA GLN A 124 -7.02 1.06 18.83
C GLN A 124 -6.09 2.27 18.75
N VAL A 125 -4.94 2.18 19.41
CA VAL A 125 -3.87 3.17 19.29
C VAL A 125 -3.00 2.83 18.08
N MET A 126 -2.77 3.84 17.23
CA MET A 126 -1.93 3.78 16.02
C MET A 126 -0.72 4.69 16.18
#